data_AF-A0A356U2M7-F1
#
_entry.id   AF-A0A356U2M7-F1
#
_cell.length_a   1.000
_cell.length_b   1.000
_cell.length_c   1.000
_cell.angle_alpha   90.00
_cell.angle_beta   90.00
_cell.angle_gamma   90.00
#
_symmetry.space_group_name_H-M   'P 1'
#
loop_
_entity.id
_entity.type
_entity.pdbx_description
1 polymer ?
#
loop_
_entity_poly.entity_id
_entity_poly.type
_entity_poly.pdbx_seq_one_letter_code
_entity_poly.pdbx_strand_id
1 'polypeptide(L)'
;DHDDHDDEKHLSESEHVRVLHAWTRAGGAGVIQIFMEVENISDDIIMIKSANIGDTIFALAGLQMKDGEPVYTPIGQVPVQPGRELVLAPNGLVFQGNWDEDLHVGDELDITLAVGDMLLDVHVVVEAKDANQHGHAGHNH
;
A
#
# COMPACT_ATOMS: atom_id res chain seq x y z
N ASP A 1 8.35 0.94 -32.50
CA ASP A 1 9.16 0.20 -31.53
C ASP A 1 10.12 1.11 -30.81
N HIS A 2 9.65 1.64 -29.68
CA HIS A 2 10.49 2.06 -28.57
C HIS A 2 9.66 1.86 -27.29
N ASP A 3 10.10 0.88 -26.51
CA ASP A 3 10.01 0.68 -25.06
C ASP A 3 8.79 1.22 -24.29
N ASP A 4 7.83 0.33 -24.03
CA ASP A 4 6.81 0.40 -22.97
C ASP A 4 7.16 -0.66 -21.89
N HIS A 5 8.20 -0.41 -21.11
CA HIS A 5 8.67 -1.32 -20.04
C HIS A 5 8.73 -0.65 -18.66
N ASP A 6 7.90 0.37 -18.41
CA ASP A 6 7.80 1.02 -17.08
C ASP A 6 6.52 0.62 -16.31
N ASP A 7 5.52 0.03 -16.98
CA ASP A 7 4.24 -0.32 -16.36
C ASP A 7 4.29 -1.60 -15.48
N GLU A 8 5.30 -2.46 -15.67
CA GLU A 8 5.42 -3.72 -14.94
C GLU A 8 5.93 -3.56 -13.49
N LYS A 9 6.57 -2.42 -13.17
CA LYS A 9 7.14 -2.18 -11.82
C LYS A 9 6.12 -1.77 -10.76
N HIS A 10 4.90 -1.41 -11.16
CA HIS A 10 3.84 -0.93 -10.26
C HIS A 10 2.73 -1.96 -10.03
N LEU A 11 2.88 -3.16 -10.60
CA LEU A 11 1.89 -4.21 -10.61
C LEU A 11 2.43 -5.44 -9.87
N SER A 12 1.67 -5.92 -8.89
CA SER A 12 1.92 -7.23 -8.27
C SER A 12 0.64 -8.04 -8.34
N GLU A 13 0.67 -9.18 -9.03
CA GLU A 13 -0.52 -9.96 -9.35
C GLU A 13 -0.35 -11.43 -8.95
N SER A 14 -1.44 -12.00 -8.46
CA SER A 14 -1.66 -13.45 -8.27
C SER A 14 -2.97 -13.83 -8.97
N GLU A 15 -3.34 -15.12 -8.95
CA GLU A 15 -4.64 -15.55 -9.49
C GLU A 15 -5.85 -14.87 -8.82
N HIS A 16 -5.70 -14.31 -7.62
CA HIS A 16 -6.82 -13.82 -6.80
C HIS A 16 -6.79 -12.31 -6.52
N VAL A 17 -5.60 -11.71 -6.57
CA VAL A 17 -5.36 -10.35 -6.08
C VAL A 17 -4.44 -9.63 -7.06
N ARG A 18 -4.80 -8.39 -7.37
CA ARG A 18 -3.92 -7.43 -8.04
C ARG A 18 -3.64 -6.26 -7.11
N VAL A 19 -2.39 -5.89 -6.97
CA VAL A 19 -1.94 -4.70 -6.25
C VAL A 19 -1.34 -3.72 -7.24
N LEU A 20 -1.77 -2.48 -7.15
CA LEU A 20 -1.37 -1.38 -8.02
C LEU A 20 -0.82 -0.23 -7.18
N HIS A 21 0.10 0.52 -7.78
CA HIS A 21 0.50 1.84 -7.31
C HIS A 21 0.90 1.85 -5.84
N ALA A 22 1.73 0.89 -5.41
CA ALA A 22 2.15 0.83 -4.01
C ALA A 22 3.27 1.85 -3.75
N TRP A 23 3.10 2.69 -2.73
CA TRP A 23 4.03 3.77 -2.42
C TRP A 23 4.04 4.15 -0.93
N THR A 24 5.10 4.84 -0.53
CA THR A 24 5.26 5.45 0.80
C THR A 24 5.91 6.82 0.66
N ARG A 25 5.92 7.62 1.73
CA ARG A 25 6.58 8.94 1.75
C ARG A 25 8.02 8.83 2.22
N ALA A 26 8.88 9.60 1.59
CA ALA A 26 10.21 9.89 2.10
C ALA A 26 10.15 10.51 3.51
N GLY A 27 11.11 10.16 4.34
CA GLY A 27 11.11 10.52 5.76
C GLY A 27 12.32 9.93 6.46
N GLY A 28 12.56 10.38 7.69
CA GLY A 28 13.54 9.72 8.55
C GLY A 28 12.94 8.52 9.27
N ALA A 29 13.79 7.78 9.98
CA ALA A 29 13.37 6.70 10.87
C ALA A 29 12.19 7.12 11.79
N GLY A 30 11.19 6.26 11.89
CA GLY A 30 9.98 6.47 12.68
C GLY A 30 8.74 5.83 12.08
N VAL A 31 7.57 6.40 12.38
CA VAL A 31 6.29 5.91 11.89
C VAL A 31 6.12 6.25 10.40
N ILE A 32 6.03 5.25 9.55
CA ILE A 32 5.75 5.43 8.11
C ILE A 32 4.37 4.88 7.75
N GLN A 33 3.85 5.28 6.58
CA GLN A 33 2.58 4.80 6.04
C GLN A 33 2.80 4.30 4.62
N ILE A 34 2.28 3.10 4.33
CA ILE A 34 2.28 2.53 2.99
C ILE A 34 0.86 2.61 2.43
N PHE A 35 0.78 3.06 1.19
CA PHE A 35 -0.41 3.30 0.39
C PHE A 35 -0.37 2.39 -0.84
N MET A 36 -1.52 1.99 -1.36
CA MET A 36 -1.66 1.13 -2.54
C MET A 36 -3.13 0.99 -2.92
N GLU A 37 -3.37 0.47 -4.12
CA GLU A 37 -4.68 0.00 -4.56
C GLU A 37 -4.65 -1.54 -4.60
N VAL A 38 -5.69 -2.18 -4.05
CA VAL A 38 -5.81 -3.64 -4.04
C VAL A 38 -7.13 -4.06 -4.66
N GLU A 39 -7.06 -4.71 -5.81
CA GLU A 39 -8.21 -5.28 -6.51
C GLU A 39 -8.37 -6.77 -6.17
N ASN A 40 -9.58 -7.15 -5.78
CA ASN A 40 -9.98 -8.54 -5.72
C ASN A 40 -10.46 -9.00 -7.10
N ILE A 41 -9.61 -9.74 -7.80
CA ILE A 41 -9.89 -10.28 -9.13
C ILE A 41 -10.41 -11.73 -9.09
N SER A 42 -10.64 -12.26 -7.89
CA SER A 42 -11.24 -13.59 -7.68
C SER A 42 -12.76 -13.54 -7.57
N ASP A 43 -13.38 -14.73 -7.51
CA ASP A 43 -14.80 -14.94 -7.26
C ASP A 43 -15.16 -15.03 -5.76
N ASP A 44 -14.17 -15.00 -4.86
CA ASP A 44 -14.33 -15.14 -3.40
C ASP A 44 -14.00 -13.84 -2.65
N ILE A 45 -14.47 -13.69 -1.41
CA ILE A 45 -14.07 -12.56 -0.55
C ILE A 45 -12.62 -12.76 -0.10
N ILE A 46 -11.76 -11.77 -0.32
CA ILE A 46 -10.40 -11.74 0.22
C ILE A 46 -10.32 -10.87 1.47
N MET A 47 -9.38 -11.18 2.37
CA MET A 47 -9.17 -10.45 3.63
C MET A 47 -7.81 -9.77 3.64
N ILE A 48 -7.76 -8.44 3.56
CA ILE A 48 -6.51 -7.67 3.67
C ILE A 48 -6.18 -7.49 5.14
N LYS A 49 -4.98 -7.90 5.57
CA LYS A 49 -4.60 -7.98 7.00
C LYS A 49 -3.45 -7.04 7.39
N SER A 50 -2.28 -7.21 6.77
CA SER A 50 -1.05 -6.49 7.12
C SER A 50 -0.07 -6.48 5.95
N ALA A 51 0.94 -5.62 6.03
CA ALA A 51 2.12 -5.66 5.19
C ALA A 51 3.36 -5.87 6.06
N ASN A 52 4.40 -6.51 5.54
CA ASN A 52 5.64 -6.73 6.28
C ASN A 52 6.86 -6.34 5.44
N ILE A 53 7.87 -5.77 6.08
CA ILE A 53 9.22 -5.60 5.49
C ILE A 53 10.18 -6.41 6.35
N GLY A 54 10.63 -7.56 5.83
CA GLY A 54 11.30 -8.58 6.65
C GLY A 54 10.43 -8.98 7.84
N ASP A 55 10.97 -8.85 9.06
CA ASP A 55 10.26 -9.16 10.31
C ASP A 55 9.41 -7.96 10.84
N THR A 56 9.47 -6.81 10.19
CA THR A 56 8.76 -5.60 10.62
C THR A 56 7.33 -5.61 10.11
N ILE A 57 6.36 -5.59 11.03
CA ILE A 57 4.93 -5.65 10.71
C ILE A 57 4.33 -4.23 10.62
N PHE A 58 3.63 -3.98 9.52
CA PHE A 58 2.82 -2.80 9.28
C PHE A 58 1.34 -3.17 9.39
N ALA A 59 0.67 -2.63 10.41
CA ALA A 59 -0.71 -2.92 10.70
C ALA A 59 -1.66 -2.14 9.79
N LEU A 60 -2.75 -2.77 9.35
CA LEU A 60 -3.83 -2.06 8.67
C LEU A 60 -4.52 -1.10 9.66
N ALA A 61 -4.53 0.18 9.32
CA ALA A 61 -5.09 1.24 10.13
C ALA A 61 -6.00 2.14 9.30
N GLY A 62 -7.03 2.70 9.94
CA GLY A 62 -7.93 3.67 9.33
C GLY A 62 -7.84 5.02 10.03
N LEU A 63 -7.95 6.09 9.24
CA LEU A 63 -8.00 7.45 9.78
C LEU A 63 -9.31 7.68 10.53
N GLN A 64 -9.21 8.14 11.78
CA GLN A 64 -10.34 8.46 12.63
C GLN A 64 -10.13 9.82 13.27
N MET A 65 -11.22 10.59 13.43
CA MET A 65 -11.17 11.83 14.21
C MET A 65 -11.21 11.49 15.70
N LYS A 66 -10.16 11.88 16.44
CA LYS A 66 -10.07 11.76 17.89
C LYS A 66 -9.72 13.12 18.46
N ASP A 67 -10.59 13.63 19.34
CA ASP A 67 -10.44 14.94 19.99
C ASP A 67 -10.22 16.12 19.02
N GLY A 68 -10.80 16.03 17.83
CA GLY A 68 -10.68 17.07 16.78
C GLY A 68 -9.47 16.91 15.87
N GLU A 69 -8.62 15.91 16.09
CA GLU A 69 -7.42 15.64 15.28
C GLU A 69 -7.54 14.30 14.53
N PRO A 70 -6.98 14.20 13.31
CA PRO A 70 -6.97 12.95 12.54
C PRO A 70 -5.90 12.00 13.08
N VAL A 71 -6.29 10.77 13.42
CA VAL A 71 -5.41 9.74 13.99
C VAL A 71 -5.65 8.39 13.31
N TYR A 72 -4.59 7.76 12.81
CA TYR A 72 -4.67 6.38 12.34
C TYR A 72 -4.85 5.41 13.51
N THR A 73 -5.86 4.56 13.41
CA THR A 73 -6.19 3.55 14.43
C THR A 73 -6.19 2.17 13.79
N PRO A 74 -5.49 1.17 14.36
CA PRO A 74 -5.50 -0.19 13.83
C PRO A 74 -6.92 -0.77 13.75
N ILE A 75 -7.22 -1.43 12.63
CA ILE A 75 -8.55 -2.04 12.36
C ILE A 75 -8.49 -3.55 12.16
N GLY A 76 -7.30 -4.15 12.15
CA GLY A 76 -7.08 -5.58 12.07
C GLY A 76 -7.13 -6.13 10.65
N GLN A 77 -8.31 -6.17 10.03
CA GLN A 77 -8.47 -6.66 8.66
C GLN A 77 -9.69 -6.05 7.95
N VAL A 78 -9.63 -5.97 6.63
CA VAL A 78 -10.73 -5.47 5.78
C VAL A 78 -11.11 -6.52 4.73
N PRO A 79 -12.40 -6.89 4.62
CA PRO A 79 -12.89 -7.73 3.53
C PRO A 79 -13.00 -6.93 2.24
N VAL A 80 -12.55 -7.51 1.13
CA VAL A 80 -12.75 -6.97 -0.23
C VAL A 80 -13.58 -7.96 -1.02
N GLN A 81 -14.75 -7.52 -1.47
CA GLN A 81 -15.69 -8.37 -2.21
C GLN A 81 -15.15 -8.70 -3.61
N PRO A 82 -15.59 -9.81 -4.23
CA PRO A 82 -15.27 -10.15 -5.62
C PRO A 82 -15.48 -8.97 -6.58
N GLY A 83 -14.50 -8.71 -7.44
CA GLY A 83 -14.56 -7.63 -8.43
C GLY A 83 -14.58 -6.22 -7.83
N ARG A 84 -14.17 -6.05 -6.56
CA ARG A 84 -14.07 -4.76 -5.88
C ARG A 84 -12.62 -4.43 -5.54
N GLU A 85 -12.40 -3.15 -5.36
CA GLU A 85 -11.11 -2.57 -5.01
C GLU A 85 -11.14 -2.00 -3.59
N LEU A 86 -9.98 -2.05 -2.93
CA LEU A 86 -9.67 -1.36 -1.70
C LEU A 86 -8.54 -0.35 -1.95
N VAL A 87 -8.81 0.93 -1.69
CA VAL A 87 -7.82 2.01 -1.81
C VAL A 87 -7.24 2.34 -0.44
N LEU A 88 -5.93 2.21 -0.30
CA LEU A 88 -5.16 2.70 0.84
C LEU A 88 -4.53 4.04 0.45
N ALA A 89 -4.98 5.12 1.09
CA ALA A 89 -4.62 6.49 0.74
C ALA A 89 -4.50 7.37 2.00
N PRO A 90 -3.79 8.52 1.93
CA PRO A 90 -3.53 9.39 3.08
C PRO A 90 -4.76 9.79 3.91
N ASN A 91 -5.93 9.98 3.30
CA ASN A 91 -7.14 10.39 4.01
C ASN A 91 -8.09 9.23 4.34
N GLY A 92 -7.60 7.98 4.34
CA GLY A 92 -8.42 6.79 4.52
C GLY A 92 -7.68 5.66 5.24
N LEU A 93 -7.52 4.54 4.55
CA LEU A 93 -6.82 3.36 5.06
C LEU A 93 -5.33 3.40 4.70
N VAL A 94 -4.50 2.84 5.57
CA VAL A 94 -3.05 2.73 5.37
C VAL A 94 -2.53 1.45 6.01
N PHE A 95 -1.37 0.97 5.57
CA PHE A 95 -0.52 0.17 6.45
C PHE A 95 0.42 1.09 7.21
N GLN A 96 0.48 0.95 8.54
CA GLN A 96 1.31 1.79 9.40
C GLN A 96 2.19 0.96 10.32
N GLY A 97 3.45 1.37 10.45
CA GLY A 97 4.46 0.70 11.27
C GLY A 97 5.65 1.61 11.52
N ASN A 98 6.49 1.22 12.47
CA ASN A 98 7.77 1.88 12.70
C ASN A 98 8.82 1.30 11.75
N TRP A 99 9.63 2.16 11.18
CA TRP A 99 10.74 1.81 10.29
C TRP A 99 12.00 2.51 10.77
N ASP A 100 13.11 1.78 10.87
CA ASP A 100 14.33 2.26 11.52
C ASP A 100 15.32 2.92 10.54
N GLU A 101 15.03 2.91 9.24
CA GLU A 101 15.89 3.49 8.21
C GLU A 101 15.27 4.77 7.61
N ASP A 102 16.13 5.64 7.11
CA ASP A 102 15.71 6.81 6.37
C ASP A 102 15.26 6.40 4.96
N LEU A 103 14.13 6.94 4.50
CA LEU A 103 13.57 6.72 3.18
C LEU A 103 13.80 7.95 2.31
N HIS A 104 14.49 7.77 1.19
CA HIS A 104 14.79 8.80 0.21
C HIS A 104 13.90 8.65 -1.02
N VAL A 105 13.59 9.77 -1.66
CA VAL A 105 12.77 9.77 -2.88
C VAL A 105 13.45 8.92 -3.96
N GLY A 106 12.69 8.02 -4.55
CA GLY A 106 13.17 7.07 -5.56
C GLY A 106 13.74 5.77 -4.98
N ASP A 107 13.82 5.62 -3.66
CA ASP A 107 14.07 4.32 -3.04
C ASP A 107 12.91 3.36 -3.36
N GLU A 108 13.21 2.07 -3.41
CA GLU A 108 12.25 0.99 -3.59
C GLU A 108 12.29 0.10 -2.33
N LEU A 109 11.12 -0.32 -1.85
CA LEU A 109 10.96 -1.26 -0.72
C LEU A 109 10.18 -2.49 -1.19
N ASP A 110 10.68 -3.67 -0.86
CA ASP A 110 9.94 -4.92 -1.05
C ASP A 110 9.14 -5.23 0.22
N ILE A 111 7.83 -5.37 0.07
CA ILE A 111 6.95 -5.77 1.16
C ILE A 111 6.28 -7.11 0.85
N THR A 112 5.92 -7.84 1.90
CA THR A 112 5.01 -8.98 1.78
C THR A 112 3.64 -8.59 2.33
N LEU A 113 2.64 -8.55 1.44
CA LEU A 113 1.24 -8.29 1.76
C LEU A 113 0.55 -9.60 2.20
N ALA A 114 -0.09 -9.58 3.37
CA ALA A 114 -0.88 -10.69 3.89
C ALA A 114 -2.35 -10.58 3.48
N VAL A 115 -2.81 -11.50 2.64
CA VAL A 115 -4.18 -11.59 2.13
C VAL A 115 -4.80 -12.94 2.48
N GLY A 116 -5.67 -13.00 3.49
CA GLY A 116 -6.17 -14.26 4.00
C GLY A 116 -5.01 -15.13 4.50
N ASP A 117 -4.82 -16.30 3.89
CA ASP A 117 -3.68 -17.20 4.15
C ASP A 117 -2.61 -17.10 3.05
N MET A 118 -2.77 -16.20 2.08
CA MET A 118 -1.83 -15.93 1.01
C MET A 118 -0.87 -14.80 1.40
N LEU A 119 0.34 -14.87 0.85
CA LEU A 119 1.36 -13.84 0.91
C LEU A 119 1.68 -13.41 -0.52
N LEU A 120 1.75 -12.10 -0.75
CA LEU A 120 2.06 -11.52 -2.05
C LEU A 120 3.22 -10.54 -1.88
N ASP A 121 4.26 -10.69 -2.70
CA ASP A 121 5.36 -9.73 -2.75
C ASP A 121 4.90 -8.50 -3.55
N VAL A 122 5.15 -7.32 -3.01
CA VAL A 122 4.73 -6.03 -3.57
C VAL A 122 5.91 -5.06 -3.53
N HIS A 123 6.16 -4.42 -4.67
CA HIS A 123 7.17 -3.37 -4.80
C HIS A 123 6.56 -2.00 -4.45
N VAL A 124 7.18 -1.30 -3.50
CA VAL A 124 6.72 0.01 -3.00
C VAL A 124 7.73 1.08 -3.37
N VAL A 125 7.28 2.14 -4.03
CA VAL A 125 8.14 3.27 -4.38
C VAL A 125 8.08 4.35 -3.29
N VAL A 126 9.23 4.93 -2.95
CA VAL A 126 9.32 6.05 -2.02
C VAL A 126 9.16 7.38 -2.77
N GLU A 127 8.09 8.09 -2.45
CA GLU A 127 7.71 9.37 -3.05
C GLU A 127 8.12 10.56 -2.17
N ALA A 128 7.89 11.79 -2.66
CA ALA A 128 8.13 13.00 -1.89
C ALA A 128 7.43 12.99 -0.51
N LYS A 129 8.06 13.61 0.50
CA LYS A 129 7.56 13.66 1.89
C LYS A 129 6.15 14.25 2.02
N ASP A 130 5.77 15.15 1.12
CA ASP A 130 4.48 15.85 1.07
C ASP A 130 3.54 15.30 -0.02
N ALA A 131 3.91 14.20 -0.68
CA ALA A 131 3.07 13.55 -1.68
C ALA A 131 1.72 13.14 -1.07
N ASN A 132 0.62 13.44 -1.75
CA ASN A 132 -0.75 13.09 -1.33
C ASN A 132 -1.41 12.04 -2.23
N GLN A 133 -0.72 11.65 -3.29
CA GLN A 133 -1.08 10.65 -4.27
C GLN A 133 0.22 10.08 -4.83
N HIS A 134 0.19 8.83 -5.30
CA HIS A 134 1.27 8.31 -6.13
C HIS A 134 1.41 9.22 -7.36
N GLY A 135 2.64 9.47 -7.80
CA GLY A 135 2.92 10.29 -8.96
C GLY A 135 2.51 9.61 -10.26
N HIS A 136 1.22 9.48 -10.55
CA HIS A 136 0.78 9.24 -11.92
C HIS A 136 1.02 10.53 -12.69
N ALA A 137 2.13 10.57 -13.43
CA ALA A 137 2.20 11.41 -14.61
C ALA A 137 1.04 10.99 -15.54
N GLY A 138 -0.08 11.70 -15.37
CA GLY A 138 -1.38 11.60 -16.04
C GLY A 138 -1.58 10.52 -17.10
N HIS A 139 -2.26 9.44 -16.74
CA HIS A 139 -3.13 8.74 -17.68
C HIS A 139 -4.58 9.14 -17.37
N ASN A 140 -5.09 10.09 -18.16
CA ASN A 140 -6.52 10.27 -18.32
C ASN A 140 -7.09 9.02 -18.97
N HIS A 141 -8.10 8.45 -18.34
CA HIS A 141 -8.93 7.38 -18.91
C HIS A 141 -10.01 7.92 -19.85
#